data_AF-A0A371EHI1-F1
#
_entry.id   AF-A0A371EHI1-F1
#
_cell.length_a   1.000
_cell.length_b   1.000
_cell.length_c   1.000
_cell.angle_alpha   90.00
_cell.angle_beta   90.00
_cell.angle_gamma   90.00
#
_symmetry.space_group_name_H-M   'P 1'
#
loop_
_entity.id
_entity.type
_entity.pdbx_description
1 polymer ?
#
loop_
_entity_poly.entity_id
_entity_poly.type
_entity_poly.pdbx_seq_one_letter_code
_entity_poly.pdbx_strand_id
1 'polypeptide(L)'
;MASALQLHGVQGNFAVALRRSLLHCEAQSGFAAFGAPVCARRVWSKRVAFSVTCKAPSSDVIEKSVSESGKVSSEGETSFTCVMKFGGSSVASAERMKEVAGLILSFPEEMPIVVLSAMGKTTNKLLLAGEKAVSCGVANVTVDQLGVDRSVIAKHLEELEQLLKGIAMMKELTKRTQDYLVSFGECMSTRIFAAYLNAIGVKARQYDAFEIGFITTDDFTNADILEATYPAVAKRLHGDWLSDPAIAIVTGFLGKARKSCAVTTLGRGGSDLTATAIGKALGLPEIQVWKDVDGVLTCDPNIYPQAEPVPYLTFDEAAELAYFGAQVLHPQSMRPARESDIPVRVKNSYNPKAPGTLITKARDMSKAVLTSIVLKRNVTMLDIVSTRMLGQYGFLAKVFSIFEELGISVDVVATSEVSVSLTLDPSKLWSRELIQQASELDHVVEELEKIAVVNLLQNRSIISLIGNVQRSSLILEKAFRVLRTLGVTVQMISQGASKVNISLVVNDSEAEQCVRALHSAFFESEISELEKGYINGNGSVAELS
;
A
#
# COMPACT_ATOMS: atom_id res chain seq x y z
N MET A 1 48.24 4.92 -27.42
CA MET A 1 49.22 5.65 -26.59
C MET A 1 48.46 6.11 -25.36
N ALA A 2 48.70 5.54 -24.17
CA ALA A 2 49.89 5.74 -23.32
C ALA A 2 49.80 7.12 -22.61
N SER A 3 49.73 7.24 -21.28
CA SER A 3 49.85 6.20 -20.22
C SER A 3 49.00 6.49 -18.97
N ALA A 4 48.94 5.50 -18.07
CA ALA A 4 48.08 5.47 -16.89
C ALA A 4 48.36 6.56 -15.84
N LEU A 5 47.31 6.90 -15.07
CA LEU A 5 47.41 7.46 -13.72
C LEU A 5 47.63 6.32 -12.73
N GLN A 6 48.64 6.43 -11.86
CA GLN A 6 48.80 5.59 -10.67
C GLN A 6 48.53 6.41 -9.41
N LEU A 7 47.84 5.80 -8.45
CA LEU A 7 47.60 6.29 -7.10
C LEU A 7 48.35 5.41 -6.10
N HIS A 8 49.07 6.00 -5.13
CA HIS A 8 49.43 5.31 -3.89
C HIS A 8 49.88 6.27 -2.77
N GLY A 9 49.17 6.21 -1.64
CA GLY A 9 49.67 6.62 -0.31
C GLY A 9 49.79 8.12 -0.02
N VAL A 10 49.96 8.57 1.24
CA VAL A 10 49.97 7.86 2.54
C VAL A 10 49.21 8.72 3.58
N GLN A 11 48.87 8.11 4.73
CA GLN A 11 48.29 8.72 5.93
C GLN A 11 48.98 10.04 6.37
N GLY A 12 48.19 10.96 6.93
CA GLY A 12 48.68 12.13 7.67
C GLY A 12 47.56 12.71 8.55
N ASN A 13 47.78 12.84 9.85
CA ASN A 13 46.72 13.11 10.83
C ASN A 13 47.06 14.35 11.68
N PHE A 14 46.06 15.19 11.98
CA PHE A 14 46.07 16.39 12.85
C PHE A 14 47.17 17.48 12.62
N ALA A 15 46.75 18.74 12.39
CA ALA A 15 46.73 19.79 13.45
C ALA A 15 46.64 21.26 12.95
N VAL A 16 45.64 21.99 13.46
CA VAL A 16 45.73 23.37 14.02
C VAL A 16 45.95 24.61 13.11
N ALA A 17 45.25 25.69 13.51
CA ALA A 17 45.48 27.14 13.26
C ALA A 17 45.13 27.81 11.91
N LEU A 18 43.93 28.42 11.88
CA LEU A 18 43.73 29.90 11.78
C LEU A 18 44.76 30.74 10.99
N ARG A 19 44.30 31.38 9.88
CA ARG A 19 44.20 32.86 9.81
C ARG A 19 43.38 33.42 8.63
N ARG A 20 42.89 34.65 8.88
CA ARG A 20 42.44 35.73 7.97
C ARG A 20 43.45 35.99 6.80
N SER A 21 43.13 36.61 5.65
CA SER A 21 41.90 37.19 5.05
C SER A 21 42.24 37.86 3.68
N LEU A 22 41.25 38.43 2.96
CA LEU A 22 41.40 39.40 1.82
C LEU A 22 41.78 38.74 0.46
N LEU A 23 41.49 39.26 -0.76
CA LEU A 23 40.83 40.51 -1.23
C LEU A 23 40.36 40.38 -2.72
N HIS A 24 39.18 40.94 -3.08
CA HIS A 24 38.73 41.46 -4.42
C HIS A 24 38.83 40.60 -5.72
N CYS A 25 38.17 40.91 -6.85
CA CYS A 25 37.25 42.02 -7.26
C CYS A 25 36.07 41.46 -8.15
N GLU A 26 35.34 42.11 -9.08
CA GLU A 26 35.37 43.43 -9.75
C GLU A 26 33.94 44.00 -10.05
N ALA A 27 33.52 44.12 -11.33
CA ALA A 27 32.33 44.84 -11.86
C ALA A 27 31.83 44.16 -13.18
N GLN A 28 30.74 44.51 -13.89
CA GLN A 28 30.05 45.77 -14.32
C GLN A 28 28.61 45.43 -14.84
N SER A 29 27.74 46.30 -15.36
CA SER A 29 27.33 47.73 -15.17
C SER A 29 26.07 48.02 -16.07
N GLY A 30 25.42 49.20 -16.03
CA GLY A 30 24.31 49.55 -16.97
C GLY A 30 23.51 50.85 -16.67
N PHE A 31 23.16 51.62 -17.70
CA PHE A 31 22.56 52.98 -17.67
C PHE A 31 21.70 53.24 -18.94
N ALA A 32 20.80 54.23 -19.09
CA ALA A 32 20.26 55.32 -18.25
C ALA A 32 18.74 55.53 -18.55
N ALA A 33 18.04 56.60 -18.12
CA ALA A 33 17.70 57.82 -18.92
C ALA A 33 16.18 58.13 -18.80
N PHE A 34 15.59 59.31 -19.13
CA PHE A 34 15.95 60.73 -18.90
C PHE A 34 14.67 61.61 -19.06
N GLY A 35 14.55 62.78 -18.39
CA GLY A 35 13.45 63.76 -18.60
C GLY A 35 13.39 64.85 -17.52
N ALA A 36 13.06 66.12 -17.87
CA ALA A 36 13.30 67.29 -16.99
C ALA A 36 12.24 68.45 -17.17
N PRO A 37 12.51 69.75 -16.88
CA PRO A 37 12.29 70.35 -15.55
C PRO A 37 11.50 71.69 -15.52
N VAL A 38 11.06 72.13 -14.33
CA VAL A 38 10.68 73.54 -14.04
C VAL A 38 11.24 73.96 -12.66
N CYS A 39 11.61 75.23 -12.50
CA CYS A 39 12.36 75.73 -11.34
C CYS A 39 11.74 77.01 -10.73
N ALA A 40 11.51 77.04 -9.41
CA ALA A 40 11.14 78.26 -8.67
C ALA A 40 11.67 78.27 -7.21
N ARG A 41 12.31 79.39 -6.87
CA ARG A 41 13.01 79.85 -5.64
C ARG A 41 12.64 79.25 -4.26
N ARG A 42 13.68 79.10 -3.43
CA ARG A 42 13.66 78.77 -1.98
C ARG A 42 13.11 79.93 -1.10
N VAL A 43 12.37 79.58 -0.05
CA VAL A 43 12.62 79.97 1.36
C VAL A 43 12.37 78.71 2.24
N TRP A 44 12.89 78.65 3.48
CA TRP A 44 12.95 77.43 4.31
C TRP A 44 11.63 76.68 4.54
N SER A 45 11.71 75.34 4.50
CA SER A 45 10.72 74.42 5.07
C SER A 45 11.25 73.80 6.37
N LYS A 46 10.38 73.69 7.38
CA LYS A 46 10.53 72.84 8.57
C LYS A 46 9.15 72.27 8.92
N ARG A 47 8.91 71.00 8.59
CA ARG A 47 7.78 70.09 8.94
C ARG A 47 7.90 68.86 8.01
N VAL A 48 7.62 67.61 8.37
CA VAL A 48 7.47 66.92 9.68
C VAL A 48 8.06 65.52 9.49
N ALA A 49 8.73 64.98 10.51
CA ALA A 49 8.87 63.53 10.68
C ALA A 49 8.15 63.15 11.98
N PHE A 50 7.15 62.26 11.90
CA PHE A 50 6.46 61.78 13.09
C PHE A 50 7.22 60.60 13.70
N SER A 51 7.63 60.77 14.95
CA SER A 51 8.23 59.73 15.80
C SER A 51 7.93 60.07 17.25
N VAL A 52 7.23 59.17 17.96
CA VAL A 52 7.20 59.07 19.42
C VAL A 52 7.06 57.58 19.78
N THR A 53 7.75 57.15 20.83
CA THR A 53 7.88 55.76 21.30
C THR A 53 7.13 55.50 22.61
N CYS A 54 6.90 54.23 22.92
CA CYS A 54 6.83 53.68 24.30
C CYS A 54 7.39 52.24 24.25
N LYS A 55 8.52 51.96 24.92
CA LYS A 55 8.68 51.61 26.36
C LYS A 55 8.37 50.15 26.65
N ALA A 56 9.41 49.40 27.03
CA ALA A 56 9.31 48.11 27.71
C ALA A 56 9.33 48.29 29.24
N PRO A 57 8.79 47.31 29.97
CA PRO A 57 9.39 46.81 31.20
C PRO A 57 9.76 45.32 31.08
N SER A 58 10.46 44.80 32.09
CA SER A 58 10.94 43.42 32.18
C SER A 58 9.84 42.39 32.47
N SER A 59 10.10 41.14 32.09
CA SER A 59 9.57 39.94 32.74
C SER A 59 10.67 38.89 32.85
N ASP A 60 10.69 38.15 33.95
CA ASP A 60 11.87 37.41 34.40
C ASP A 60 12.07 36.04 33.73
N VAL A 61 13.33 35.62 33.62
CA VAL A 61 13.69 34.25 33.24
C VAL A 61 13.45 33.33 34.42
N ILE A 62 12.39 32.52 34.34
CA ILE A 62 12.19 31.38 35.24
C ILE A 62 12.42 30.11 34.43
N GLU A 63 13.64 29.56 34.55
CA GLU A 63 13.84 28.14 34.25
C GLU A 63 12.98 27.31 35.20
N LYS A 64 12.24 26.33 34.69
CA LYS A 64 11.64 25.29 35.53
C LYS A 64 11.90 23.91 34.94
N SER A 65 12.41 23.05 35.80
CA SER A 65 13.01 21.76 35.47
C SER A 65 12.01 20.69 35.03
N VAL A 66 12.52 19.71 34.29
CA VAL A 66 11.80 18.47 33.95
C VAL A 66 11.67 17.59 35.20
N SER A 67 10.44 17.40 35.70
CA SER A 67 10.07 16.22 36.51
C SER A 67 8.54 16.03 36.63
N GLU A 68 8.14 14.76 36.67
CA GLU A 68 6.92 14.22 37.30
C GLU A 68 5.52 14.68 36.85
N SER A 69 5.01 13.96 35.83
CA SER A 69 3.76 13.20 35.92
C SER A 69 2.52 13.86 36.55
N GLY A 70 1.99 14.90 35.91
CA GLY A 70 0.58 15.27 36.08
C GLY A 70 -0.34 14.26 35.38
N LYS A 71 -0.90 13.29 36.11
CA LYS A 71 -2.04 12.49 35.61
C LYS A 71 -3.27 13.40 35.48
N VAL A 72 -3.56 13.86 34.26
CA VAL A 72 -4.87 14.42 33.95
C VAL A 72 -5.86 13.25 33.86
N SER A 73 -6.70 13.11 34.88
CA SER A 73 -7.82 12.16 34.89
C SER A 73 -8.96 12.69 34.03
N SER A 74 -8.85 12.49 32.72
CA SER A 74 -9.90 12.82 31.76
C SER A 74 -11.01 11.76 31.76
N GLU A 75 -11.94 11.87 32.70
CA GLU A 75 -13.13 11.02 32.75
C GLU A 75 -14.15 11.45 31.67
N GLY A 76 -14.15 10.73 30.54
CA GLY A 76 -15.43 10.34 29.93
C GLY A 76 -16.03 11.21 28.81
N GLU A 77 -15.29 12.03 28.06
CA GLU A 77 -15.73 12.34 26.69
C GLU A 77 -15.46 11.10 25.80
N THR A 78 -16.52 10.45 25.33
CA THR A 78 -16.41 9.28 24.43
C THR A 78 -15.94 9.72 23.05
N SER A 79 -14.63 9.62 22.82
CA SER A 79 -14.03 9.78 21.50
C SER A 79 -14.35 8.58 20.58
N PHE A 80 -13.98 8.69 19.30
CA PHE A 80 -13.91 7.52 18.43
C PHE A 80 -13.00 6.44 19.06
N THR A 81 -13.39 5.17 18.91
CA THR A 81 -12.66 4.03 19.54
C THR A 81 -11.84 3.23 18.54
N CYS A 82 -12.25 3.17 17.27
CA CYS A 82 -11.62 2.37 16.23
C CYS A 82 -12.00 2.88 14.83
N VAL A 83 -11.34 2.34 13.80
CA VAL A 83 -11.81 2.44 12.41
C VAL A 83 -12.30 1.08 11.96
N MET A 84 -13.51 0.97 11.44
CA MET A 84 -14.06 -0.26 10.84
C MET A 84 -14.14 -0.12 9.32
N LYS A 85 -13.26 -0.81 8.61
CA LYS A 85 -13.23 -0.82 7.15
C LYS A 85 -13.95 -2.03 6.58
N PHE A 86 -14.86 -1.83 5.63
CA PHE A 86 -15.58 -2.90 4.93
C PHE A 86 -15.23 -2.93 3.43
N GLY A 87 -14.91 -4.11 2.91
CA GLY A 87 -14.63 -4.32 1.49
C GLY A 87 -15.89 -4.38 0.62
N GLY A 88 -15.74 -4.29 -0.71
CA GLY A 88 -16.87 -4.22 -1.64
C GLY A 88 -17.81 -5.44 -1.59
N SER A 89 -17.31 -6.64 -1.27
CA SER A 89 -18.12 -7.84 -1.01
C SER A 89 -18.98 -7.75 0.26
N SER A 90 -18.56 -6.94 1.24
CA SER A 90 -19.30 -6.68 2.48
C SER A 90 -20.41 -5.63 2.32
N VAL A 91 -20.43 -4.90 1.20
CA VAL A 91 -21.48 -3.92 0.86
C VAL A 91 -22.02 -4.14 -0.56
N ALA A 92 -22.05 -5.40 -1.02
CA ALA A 92 -22.43 -5.76 -2.40
C ALA A 92 -23.94 -5.70 -2.67
N SER A 93 -24.79 -5.83 -1.64
CA SER A 93 -26.25 -5.73 -1.73
C SER A 93 -26.84 -5.07 -0.47
N ALA A 94 -28.14 -4.79 -0.49
CA ALA A 94 -28.86 -4.26 0.68
C ALA A 94 -28.83 -5.22 1.88
N GLU A 95 -28.75 -6.52 1.64
CA GLU A 95 -28.69 -7.58 2.66
C GLU A 95 -27.34 -7.53 3.38
N ARG A 96 -26.24 -7.51 2.61
CA ARG A 96 -24.89 -7.32 3.16
C ARG A 96 -24.74 -5.98 3.88
N MET A 97 -25.39 -4.91 3.42
CA MET A 97 -25.45 -3.65 4.17
C MET A 97 -26.23 -3.76 5.49
N LYS A 98 -27.37 -4.48 5.54
CA LYS A 98 -28.10 -4.75 6.80
C LYS A 98 -27.23 -5.55 7.78
N GLU A 99 -26.49 -6.54 7.29
CA GLU A 99 -25.54 -7.33 8.08
C GLU A 99 -24.41 -6.47 8.65
N VAL A 100 -23.79 -5.60 7.83
CA VAL A 100 -22.74 -4.65 8.30
C VAL A 100 -23.28 -3.66 9.32
N ALA A 101 -24.50 -3.16 9.16
CA ALA A 101 -25.14 -2.30 10.16
C ALA A 101 -25.42 -3.05 11.48
N GLY A 102 -25.98 -4.26 11.42
CA GLY A 102 -26.21 -5.10 12.60
C GLY A 102 -24.92 -5.47 13.32
N LEU A 103 -23.82 -5.65 12.58
CA LEU A 103 -22.48 -5.90 13.10
C LEU A 103 -21.93 -4.67 13.84
N ILE A 104 -22.02 -3.46 13.27
CA ILE A 104 -21.64 -2.21 13.96
C ILE A 104 -22.44 -2.05 15.26
N LEU A 105 -23.75 -2.31 15.21
CA LEU A 105 -24.64 -2.23 16.38
C LEU A 105 -24.45 -3.36 17.40
N SER A 106 -23.66 -4.39 17.08
CA SER A 106 -23.34 -5.48 18.02
C SER A 106 -22.21 -5.16 18.99
N PHE A 107 -21.55 -4.01 18.83
CA PHE A 107 -20.50 -3.48 19.71
C PHE A 107 -20.90 -2.06 20.19
N PRO A 108 -21.94 -1.90 21.04
CA PRO A 108 -22.47 -0.59 21.42
C PRO A 108 -21.51 0.24 22.28
N GLU A 109 -20.47 -0.40 22.84
CA GLU A 109 -19.33 0.25 23.50
C GLU A 109 -18.22 0.73 22.54
N GLU A 110 -18.25 0.33 21.25
CA GLU A 110 -17.37 0.91 20.21
C GLU A 110 -18.08 2.11 19.54
N MET A 111 -17.36 3.23 19.37
CA MET A 111 -17.78 4.37 18.55
C MET A 111 -16.91 4.41 17.28
N PRO A 112 -17.24 3.62 16.24
CA PRO A 112 -16.39 3.45 15.08
C PRO A 112 -16.48 4.61 14.08
N ILE A 113 -15.38 4.85 13.38
CA ILE A 113 -15.40 5.49 12.06
C ILE A 113 -15.49 4.37 11.01
N VAL A 114 -16.51 4.41 10.16
CA VAL A 114 -16.76 3.39 9.14
C VAL A 114 -16.17 3.84 7.81
N VAL A 115 -15.32 3.01 7.20
CA VAL A 115 -14.74 3.25 5.87
C VAL A 115 -15.28 2.23 4.89
N LEU A 116 -15.95 2.67 3.82
CA LEU A 116 -16.58 1.77 2.85
C LEU A 116 -15.90 1.82 1.48
N SER A 117 -15.66 0.63 0.93
CA SER A 117 -15.40 0.45 -0.50
C SER A 117 -16.68 0.59 -1.35
N ALA A 118 -16.52 0.68 -2.67
CA ALA A 118 -17.64 0.68 -3.61
C ALA A 118 -18.40 -0.66 -3.59
N MET A 119 -19.70 -0.64 -3.91
CA MET A 119 -20.56 -1.83 -3.86
C MET A 119 -20.08 -2.93 -4.83
N GLY A 120 -19.71 -4.10 -4.33
CA GLY A 120 -19.35 -5.27 -5.14
C GLY A 120 -18.25 -4.99 -6.17
N LYS A 121 -18.58 -5.15 -7.46
CA LYS A 121 -17.67 -4.90 -8.61
C LYS A 121 -17.88 -3.53 -9.27
N THR A 122 -18.51 -2.56 -8.59
CA THR A 122 -18.91 -1.28 -9.20
C THR A 122 -17.73 -0.45 -9.72
N THR A 123 -16.59 -0.42 -9.03
CA THR A 123 -15.36 0.26 -9.55
C THR A 123 -14.93 -0.27 -10.92
N ASN A 124 -14.94 -1.60 -11.09
CA ASN A 124 -14.61 -2.23 -12.37
C ASN A 124 -15.67 -1.94 -13.44
N LYS A 125 -16.97 -1.90 -13.07
CA LYS A 125 -18.04 -1.47 -13.99
C LYS A 125 -17.85 -0.02 -14.45
N LEU A 126 -17.42 0.87 -13.57
CA LEU A 126 -17.17 2.29 -13.88
C LEU A 126 -15.99 2.46 -14.84
N LEU A 127 -14.88 1.75 -14.62
CA LEU A 127 -13.74 1.72 -15.55
C LEU A 127 -14.16 1.24 -16.95
N LEU A 128 -14.79 0.06 -17.02
CA LEU A 128 -15.32 -0.51 -18.27
C LEU A 128 -16.36 0.39 -18.95
N ALA A 129 -17.11 1.20 -18.20
CA ALA A 129 -18.03 2.18 -18.77
C ALA A 129 -17.30 3.38 -19.38
N GLY A 130 -16.20 3.85 -18.79
CA GLY A 130 -15.34 4.90 -19.34
C GLY A 130 -14.65 4.45 -20.64
N GLU A 131 -14.04 3.26 -20.64
CA GLU A 131 -13.41 2.64 -21.82
C GLU A 131 -14.42 2.45 -22.96
N LYS A 132 -15.64 2.01 -22.64
CA LYS A 132 -16.75 1.92 -23.60
C LYS A 132 -17.25 3.28 -24.05
N ALA A 133 -17.29 4.31 -23.20
CA ALA A 133 -17.69 5.65 -23.61
C ALA A 133 -16.72 6.23 -24.67
N VAL A 134 -15.40 6.04 -24.50
CA VAL A 134 -14.41 6.42 -25.53
C VAL A 134 -14.73 5.75 -26.87
N SER A 135 -14.91 4.43 -26.90
CA SER A 135 -15.15 3.70 -28.15
C SER A 135 -16.56 3.86 -28.76
N CYS A 136 -17.61 4.01 -27.94
CA CYS A 136 -19.01 3.92 -28.38
C CYS A 136 -19.66 5.29 -28.67
N GLY A 137 -20.81 5.27 -29.34
CA GLY A 137 -21.70 6.43 -29.42
C GLY A 137 -22.46 6.70 -28.12
N VAL A 138 -22.98 7.93 -27.97
CA VAL A 138 -23.67 8.47 -26.77
C VAL A 138 -24.85 7.63 -26.26
N ALA A 139 -25.44 6.75 -27.09
CA ALA A 139 -26.72 6.10 -26.83
C ALA A 139 -26.72 4.90 -25.86
N ASN A 140 -25.57 4.29 -25.55
CA ASN A 140 -25.51 2.95 -24.93
C ASN A 140 -25.10 2.94 -23.44
N VAL A 141 -25.18 4.07 -22.73
CA VAL A 141 -24.77 4.19 -21.32
C VAL A 141 -25.99 4.37 -20.42
N THR A 142 -26.46 3.29 -19.79
CA THR A 142 -27.57 3.33 -18.83
C THR A 142 -27.13 2.88 -17.43
N VAL A 143 -27.56 3.62 -16.41
CA VAL A 143 -27.14 3.46 -15.01
C VAL A 143 -28.05 2.48 -14.23
N ASP A 144 -29.09 1.95 -14.88
CA ASP A 144 -30.18 1.17 -14.25
C ASP A 144 -29.74 -0.16 -13.59
N GLN A 145 -28.51 -0.63 -13.84
CA GLN A 145 -28.00 -1.92 -13.34
C GLN A 145 -27.51 -1.91 -11.86
N LEU A 146 -27.79 -0.86 -11.08
CA LEU A 146 -27.28 -0.72 -9.71
C LEU A 146 -28.26 -1.21 -8.62
N GLY A 147 -29.57 -1.25 -8.87
CA GLY A 147 -30.53 -1.91 -7.97
C GLY A 147 -30.77 -1.23 -6.60
N VAL A 148 -30.60 0.09 -6.51
CA VAL A 148 -30.75 0.88 -5.28
C VAL A 148 -31.96 1.82 -5.37
N ASP A 149 -32.52 2.23 -4.23
CA ASP A 149 -33.42 3.38 -4.15
C ASP A 149 -32.76 4.62 -4.78
N ARG A 150 -33.35 5.11 -5.86
CA ARG A 150 -32.79 6.21 -6.65
C ARG A 150 -32.81 7.53 -5.89
N SER A 151 -33.69 7.74 -4.92
CA SER A 151 -33.91 9.04 -4.27
C SER A 151 -32.64 9.60 -3.60
N VAL A 152 -31.86 8.74 -2.93
CA VAL A 152 -30.64 9.12 -2.19
C VAL A 152 -29.46 9.44 -3.14
N ILE A 153 -29.45 8.84 -4.33
CA ILE A 153 -28.28 8.87 -5.24
C ILE A 153 -28.55 9.49 -6.62
N ALA A 154 -29.79 9.88 -6.95
CA ALA A 154 -30.20 10.35 -8.28
C ALA A 154 -29.23 11.36 -8.89
N LYS A 155 -28.88 12.42 -8.14
CA LYS A 155 -27.89 13.42 -8.54
C LYS A 155 -26.55 12.81 -8.99
N HIS A 156 -26.05 11.81 -8.27
CA HIS A 156 -24.79 11.13 -8.62
C HIS A 156 -24.94 10.26 -9.87
N LEU A 157 -26.13 9.70 -10.13
CA LEU A 157 -26.41 8.96 -11.37
C LEU A 157 -26.46 9.92 -12.57
N GLU A 158 -27.09 11.09 -12.39
CA GLU A 158 -27.17 12.16 -13.39
C GLU A 158 -25.79 12.75 -13.70
N GLU A 159 -24.97 13.06 -12.69
CA GLU A 159 -23.60 13.55 -12.86
C GLU A 159 -22.69 12.49 -13.51
N LEU A 160 -22.86 11.21 -13.17
CA LEU A 160 -22.16 10.09 -13.81
C LEU A 160 -22.55 9.91 -15.29
N GLU A 161 -23.84 10.03 -15.60
CA GLU A 161 -24.34 9.97 -16.99
C GLU A 161 -23.82 11.16 -17.81
N GLN A 162 -23.83 12.37 -17.26
CA GLN A 162 -23.24 13.56 -17.89
C GLN A 162 -21.74 13.39 -18.14
N LEU A 163 -20.99 12.86 -17.17
CA LEU A 163 -19.55 12.57 -17.32
C LEU A 163 -19.28 11.56 -18.44
N LEU A 164 -20.02 10.46 -18.49
CA LEU A 164 -19.85 9.42 -19.51
C LEU A 164 -20.28 9.91 -20.91
N LYS A 165 -21.30 10.78 -21.01
CA LYS A 165 -21.63 11.50 -22.25
C LYS A 165 -20.50 12.44 -22.68
N GLY A 166 -19.88 13.16 -21.74
CA GLY A 166 -18.71 14.01 -22.00
C GLY A 166 -17.52 13.22 -22.56
N ILE A 167 -17.17 12.09 -21.94
CA ILE A 167 -16.13 11.16 -22.42
C ILE A 167 -16.48 10.66 -23.84
N ALA A 168 -17.74 10.28 -24.08
CA ALA A 168 -18.18 9.78 -25.37
C ALA A 168 -18.18 10.83 -26.50
N MET A 169 -18.36 12.12 -26.16
CA MET A 169 -18.24 13.25 -27.10
C MET A 169 -16.78 13.63 -27.36
N MET A 170 -15.95 13.68 -26.32
CA MET A 170 -14.55 14.11 -26.43
C MET A 170 -13.62 13.04 -27.01
N LYS A 171 -13.97 11.76 -26.89
CA LYS A 171 -13.11 10.61 -27.28
C LYS A 171 -11.80 10.51 -26.49
N GLU A 172 -11.78 11.08 -25.29
CA GLU A 172 -10.64 11.09 -24.38
C GLU A 172 -11.07 10.66 -22.96
N LEU A 173 -10.27 9.79 -22.34
CA LEU A 173 -10.37 9.42 -20.93
C LEU A 173 -9.02 9.68 -20.25
N THR A 174 -8.84 10.89 -19.71
CA THR A 174 -7.61 11.22 -18.97
C THR A 174 -7.58 10.51 -17.61
N LYS A 175 -6.40 10.30 -17.02
CA LYS A 175 -6.28 9.75 -15.64
C LYS A 175 -7.07 10.55 -14.60
N ARG A 176 -7.16 11.89 -14.75
CA ARG A 176 -7.98 12.76 -13.89
C ARG A 176 -9.47 12.48 -14.07
N THR A 177 -9.91 12.28 -15.32
CA THR A 177 -11.29 11.91 -15.65
C THR A 177 -11.63 10.52 -15.11
N GLN A 178 -10.67 9.58 -15.18
CA GLN A 178 -10.77 8.22 -14.65
C GLN A 178 -10.92 8.19 -13.13
N ASP A 179 -10.10 8.94 -12.39
CA ASP A 179 -10.19 9.06 -10.93
C ASP A 179 -11.55 9.64 -10.49
N TYR A 180 -12.01 10.70 -11.17
CA TYR A 180 -13.35 11.24 -10.91
C TYR A 180 -14.45 10.22 -11.23
N LEU A 181 -14.36 9.51 -12.35
CA LEU A 181 -15.33 8.50 -12.80
C LEU A 181 -15.48 7.34 -11.80
N VAL A 182 -14.39 6.86 -11.20
CA VAL A 182 -14.48 5.77 -10.21
C VAL A 182 -14.91 6.24 -8.82
N SER A 183 -14.73 7.52 -8.49
CA SER A 183 -15.11 8.08 -7.17
C SER A 183 -16.60 7.90 -6.85
N PHE A 184 -17.47 7.99 -7.86
CA PHE A 184 -18.91 7.71 -7.77
C PHE A 184 -19.24 6.38 -7.07
N GLY A 185 -18.40 5.34 -7.21
CA GLY A 185 -18.66 4.03 -6.60
C GLY A 185 -18.70 4.05 -5.07
N GLU A 186 -17.80 4.82 -4.42
CA GLU A 186 -17.76 4.98 -2.97
C GLU A 186 -18.61 6.16 -2.48
N CYS A 187 -18.69 7.24 -3.26
CA CYS A 187 -19.60 8.35 -2.98
C CYS A 187 -21.06 7.88 -2.90
N MET A 188 -21.47 6.93 -3.75
CA MET A 188 -22.78 6.27 -3.64
C MET A 188 -22.86 5.31 -2.45
N SER A 189 -21.91 4.37 -2.28
CA SER A 189 -22.02 3.32 -1.24
C SER A 189 -22.13 3.91 0.17
N THR A 190 -21.36 4.95 0.46
CA THR A 190 -21.40 5.66 1.75
C THR A 190 -22.70 6.43 1.99
N ARG A 191 -23.27 7.07 0.97
CA ARG A 191 -24.54 7.80 1.07
C ARG A 191 -25.72 6.86 1.31
N ILE A 192 -25.75 5.73 0.60
CA ILE A 192 -26.76 4.68 0.78
C ILE A 192 -26.68 4.13 2.22
N PHE A 193 -25.48 3.80 2.69
CA PHE A 193 -25.28 3.22 4.01
C PHE A 193 -25.62 4.20 5.14
N ALA A 194 -25.18 5.46 5.03
CA ALA A 194 -25.53 6.49 6.01
C ALA A 194 -27.04 6.80 6.04
N ALA A 195 -27.70 6.86 4.87
CA ALA A 195 -29.15 7.03 4.79
C ALA A 195 -29.89 5.85 5.44
N TYR A 196 -29.44 4.62 5.21
CA TYR A 196 -30.01 3.42 5.81
C TYR A 196 -29.86 3.41 7.35
N LEU A 197 -28.68 3.75 7.88
CA LEU A 197 -28.47 3.85 9.34
C LEU A 197 -29.44 4.86 9.97
N ASN A 198 -29.55 6.07 9.40
CA ASN A 198 -30.49 7.07 9.93
C ASN A 198 -31.96 6.61 9.82
N ALA A 199 -32.33 5.86 8.77
CA ALA A 199 -33.67 5.30 8.60
C ALA A 199 -34.03 4.22 9.64
N ILE A 200 -33.03 3.54 10.24
CA ILE A 200 -33.22 2.64 11.39
C ILE A 200 -32.99 3.33 12.75
N GLY A 201 -32.94 4.66 12.78
CA GLY A 201 -32.77 5.47 14.00
C GLY A 201 -31.32 5.61 14.49
N VAL A 202 -30.34 5.12 13.74
CA VAL A 202 -28.91 5.16 14.08
C VAL A 202 -28.27 6.38 13.44
N LYS A 203 -27.93 7.36 14.26
CA LYS A 203 -27.44 8.66 13.79
C LYS A 203 -26.06 8.54 13.13
N ALA A 204 -26.02 8.75 11.81
CA ALA A 204 -24.82 8.61 10.99
C ALA A 204 -24.60 9.81 10.07
N ARG A 205 -23.35 10.21 9.83
CA ARG A 205 -23.00 11.32 8.91
C ARG A 205 -22.06 10.81 7.82
N GLN A 206 -22.42 11.05 6.57
CA GLN A 206 -21.59 10.70 5.42
C GLN A 206 -20.49 11.74 5.20
N TYR A 207 -19.31 11.27 4.79
CA TYR A 207 -18.15 12.10 4.48
C TYR A 207 -17.45 11.62 3.20
N ASP A 208 -17.24 12.54 2.25
CA ASP A 208 -16.29 12.31 1.17
C ASP A 208 -14.87 12.60 1.68
N ALA A 209 -13.95 11.65 1.54
CA ALA A 209 -12.56 11.77 2.00
C ALA A 209 -11.89 13.05 1.49
N PHE A 210 -12.15 13.40 0.23
CA PHE A 210 -11.62 14.57 -0.45
C PHE A 210 -12.12 15.92 0.13
N GLU A 211 -13.29 15.99 0.78
CA GLU A 211 -13.75 17.22 1.46
C GLU A 211 -13.40 17.27 2.95
N ILE A 212 -13.07 16.14 3.60
CA ILE A 212 -12.68 16.14 5.02
C ILE A 212 -11.18 16.35 5.27
N GLY A 213 -10.37 16.45 4.22
CA GLY A 213 -8.95 16.78 4.32
C GLY A 213 -7.98 15.67 3.94
N PHE A 214 -8.39 14.63 3.19
CA PHE A 214 -7.43 13.79 2.47
C PHE A 214 -6.75 14.61 1.36
N ILE A 215 -5.52 15.04 1.60
CA ILE A 215 -4.73 15.86 0.68
C ILE A 215 -3.64 15.00 0.06
N THR A 216 -3.65 14.86 -1.27
CA THR A 216 -2.74 13.98 -2.01
C THR A 216 -1.80 14.76 -2.93
N THR A 217 -0.85 14.06 -3.54
CA THR A 217 -0.24 14.52 -4.78
C THR A 217 -1.25 14.61 -5.93
N ASP A 218 -0.84 15.16 -7.07
CA ASP A 218 -1.64 15.26 -8.30
C ASP A 218 -1.44 14.03 -9.23
N ASP A 219 -0.87 12.94 -8.70
CA ASP A 219 -0.51 11.73 -9.46
C ASP A 219 -1.71 10.77 -9.60
N PHE A 220 -2.71 11.19 -10.38
CA PHE A 220 -3.95 10.47 -10.62
C PHE A 220 -3.73 8.97 -10.93
N THR A 221 -4.67 8.12 -10.50
CA THR A 221 -4.65 6.64 -10.43
C THR A 221 -3.77 6.01 -9.34
N ASN A 222 -2.83 6.75 -8.73
CA ASN A 222 -1.98 6.25 -7.64
C ASN A 222 -1.42 7.41 -6.78
N ALA A 223 -2.28 8.31 -6.31
CA ALA A 223 -1.86 9.53 -5.62
C ALA A 223 -1.44 9.23 -4.17
N ASP A 224 -0.28 9.75 -3.74
CA ASP A 224 0.23 9.54 -2.38
C ASP A 224 -0.37 10.54 -1.40
N ILE A 225 -0.68 10.08 -0.18
CA ILE A 225 -1.19 10.92 0.91
C ILE A 225 -0.08 11.81 1.44
N LEU A 226 -0.34 13.12 1.52
CA LEU A 226 0.60 14.08 2.10
C LEU A 226 0.37 14.25 3.61
N GLU A 227 1.43 14.47 4.38
CA GLU A 227 1.40 14.63 5.85
C GLU A 227 0.43 15.71 6.36
N ALA A 228 0.07 16.70 5.53
CA ALA A 228 -0.98 17.69 5.84
C ALA A 228 -2.37 17.07 6.07
N THR A 229 -2.59 15.83 5.62
CA THR A 229 -3.85 15.07 5.77
C THR A 229 -4.17 14.79 7.23
N TYR A 230 -3.19 14.31 8.00
CA TYR A 230 -3.42 13.84 9.38
C TYR A 230 -4.02 14.92 10.29
N PRO A 231 -3.46 16.15 10.42
CA PRO A 231 -4.07 17.21 11.22
C PRO A 231 -5.37 17.77 10.59
N ALA A 232 -5.54 17.70 9.27
CA ALA A 232 -6.75 18.18 8.61
C ALA A 232 -7.96 17.28 8.89
N VAL A 233 -7.80 15.96 8.66
CA VAL A 233 -8.80 14.93 8.96
C VAL A 233 -9.13 14.90 10.44
N ALA A 234 -8.11 14.95 11.31
CA ALA A 234 -8.31 14.99 12.76
C ALA A 234 -9.14 16.19 13.21
N LYS A 235 -8.79 17.39 12.74
CA LYS A 235 -9.53 18.62 13.02
C LYS A 235 -10.97 18.56 12.51
N ARG A 236 -11.19 18.03 11.31
CA ARG A 236 -12.53 17.93 10.71
C ARG A 236 -13.41 16.97 11.51
N LEU A 237 -12.94 15.74 11.76
CA LEU A 237 -13.74 14.69 12.39
C LEU A 237 -13.98 14.95 13.89
N HIS A 238 -12.97 15.40 14.65
CA HIS A 238 -13.18 15.78 16.06
C HIS A 238 -14.09 17.01 16.21
N GLY A 239 -13.93 18.03 15.36
CA GLY A 239 -14.80 19.22 15.42
C GLY A 239 -16.27 18.89 15.15
N ASP A 240 -16.53 18.03 14.17
CA ASP A 240 -17.89 17.56 13.84
C ASP A 240 -18.46 16.57 14.86
N TRP A 241 -17.62 15.85 15.60
CA TRP A 241 -18.03 14.98 16.70
C TRP A 241 -18.46 15.79 17.93
N LEU A 242 -17.61 16.72 18.37
CA LEU A 242 -17.87 17.61 19.51
C LEU A 242 -19.09 18.52 19.28
N SER A 243 -19.33 18.93 18.02
CA SER A 243 -20.50 19.74 17.67
C SER A 243 -21.81 18.94 17.66
N ASP A 244 -21.79 17.71 17.14
CA ASP A 244 -22.98 16.89 16.93
C ASP A 244 -22.58 15.42 16.73
N PRO A 245 -22.54 14.57 17.79
CA PRO A 245 -22.07 13.19 17.67
C PRO A 245 -22.91 12.36 16.68
N ALA A 246 -22.23 11.61 15.79
CA ALA A 246 -22.81 10.75 14.76
C ALA A 246 -21.76 9.77 14.23
N ILE A 247 -22.15 8.53 13.90
CA ILE A 247 -21.24 7.54 13.29
C ILE A 247 -20.74 8.07 11.93
N ALA A 248 -19.43 8.23 11.78
CA ALA A 248 -18.82 8.79 10.58
C ALA A 248 -18.69 7.73 9.48
N ILE A 249 -19.38 7.92 8.35
CA ILE A 249 -19.36 7.01 7.20
C ILE A 249 -18.53 7.64 6.07
N VAL A 250 -17.26 7.26 5.98
CA VAL A 250 -16.26 7.88 5.11
C VAL A 250 -16.05 7.03 3.84
N THR A 251 -15.86 7.68 2.69
CA THR A 251 -15.39 6.99 1.47
C THR A 251 -14.00 6.43 1.70
N GLY A 252 -13.70 5.24 1.18
CA GLY A 252 -12.32 4.78 1.02
C GLY A 252 -11.54 5.59 -0.02
N PHE A 253 -10.51 4.94 -0.60
CA PHE A 253 -9.85 5.07 -1.93
C PHE A 253 -9.56 6.46 -2.54
N LEU A 254 -10.00 7.56 -1.94
CA LEU A 254 -10.14 8.86 -2.56
C LEU A 254 -9.39 9.94 -1.78
N GLY A 255 -8.98 10.99 -2.49
CA GLY A 255 -8.38 12.18 -1.91
C GLY A 255 -8.56 13.41 -2.80
N LYS A 256 -7.95 14.52 -2.40
CA LYS A 256 -7.99 15.80 -3.11
C LYS A 256 -6.57 16.23 -3.47
N ALA A 257 -6.32 16.36 -4.76
CA ALA A 257 -5.02 16.76 -5.30
C ALA A 257 -4.62 18.16 -4.80
N ARG A 258 -3.41 18.29 -4.24
CA ARG A 258 -2.97 19.54 -3.59
C ARG A 258 -2.89 20.75 -4.55
N LYS A 259 -2.56 20.57 -5.83
CA LYS A 259 -2.42 21.69 -6.77
C LYS A 259 -3.70 21.93 -7.59
N SER A 260 -4.28 20.87 -8.14
CA SER A 260 -5.45 20.96 -9.03
C SER A 260 -6.80 20.94 -8.32
N CYS A 261 -6.83 20.66 -7.00
CA CYS A 261 -8.04 20.49 -6.18
C CYS A 261 -9.04 19.44 -6.70
N ALA A 262 -8.62 18.60 -7.63
CA ALA A 262 -9.42 17.52 -8.21
C ALA A 262 -9.50 16.31 -7.29
N VAL A 263 -10.54 15.48 -7.47
CA VAL A 263 -10.61 14.16 -6.85
C VAL A 263 -9.50 13.27 -7.42
N THR A 264 -8.78 12.59 -6.55
CA THR A 264 -7.73 11.60 -6.85
C THR A 264 -8.09 10.25 -6.26
N THR A 265 -7.46 9.19 -6.78
CA THR A 265 -7.52 7.85 -6.17
C THR A 265 -6.17 7.44 -5.57
N LEU A 266 -6.25 6.69 -4.47
CA LEU A 266 -5.12 6.26 -3.63
C LEU A 266 -4.46 4.95 -4.10
N GLY A 267 -4.73 4.52 -5.34
CA GLY A 267 -4.15 3.30 -5.90
C GLY A 267 -4.55 2.00 -5.20
N ARG A 268 -3.68 0.99 -5.25
CA ARG A 268 -3.99 -0.37 -4.79
C ARG A 268 -4.12 -0.44 -3.25
N GLY A 269 -5.21 -1.06 -2.80
CA GLY A 269 -5.58 -1.09 -1.38
C GLY A 269 -6.02 0.28 -0.83
N GLY A 270 -6.39 1.24 -1.67
CA GLY A 270 -6.67 2.61 -1.23
C GLY A 270 -7.75 2.75 -0.15
N SER A 271 -8.83 1.96 -0.18
CA SER A 271 -9.84 1.97 0.92
C SER A 271 -9.28 1.42 2.24
N ASP A 272 -8.25 0.56 2.22
CA ASP A 272 -7.53 0.14 3.44
C ASP A 272 -6.59 1.26 3.91
N LEU A 273 -5.94 1.96 2.97
CA LEU A 273 -5.05 3.10 3.24
C LEU A 273 -5.82 4.29 3.83
N THR A 274 -7.06 4.54 3.42
CA THR A 274 -7.96 5.51 4.07
C THR A 274 -8.16 5.16 5.55
N ALA A 275 -8.42 3.89 5.86
CA ALA A 275 -8.70 3.45 7.22
C ALA A 275 -7.47 3.56 8.14
N THR A 276 -6.30 3.17 7.66
CA THR A 276 -5.05 3.34 8.43
C THR A 276 -4.63 4.80 8.55
N ALA A 277 -4.89 5.63 7.53
CA ALA A 277 -4.63 7.07 7.59
C ALA A 277 -5.55 7.79 8.60
N ILE A 278 -6.83 7.40 8.71
CA ILE A 278 -7.74 7.88 9.78
C ILE A 278 -7.22 7.42 11.16
N GLY A 279 -6.76 6.18 11.28
CA GLY A 279 -6.12 5.66 12.49
C GLY A 279 -4.93 6.51 12.94
N LYS A 280 -3.96 6.77 12.04
CA LYS A 280 -2.79 7.66 12.27
C LYS A 280 -3.22 9.10 12.58
N ALA A 281 -4.24 9.63 11.90
CA ALA A 281 -4.72 11.00 12.10
C ALA A 281 -5.28 11.23 13.52
N LEU A 282 -6.01 10.24 14.05
CA LEU A 282 -6.76 10.36 15.30
C LEU A 282 -6.07 9.69 16.50
N GLY A 283 -5.00 8.91 16.29
CA GLY A 283 -4.29 8.19 17.34
C GLY A 283 -5.08 7.01 17.92
N LEU A 284 -5.87 6.33 17.08
CA LEU A 284 -6.82 5.30 17.53
C LEU A 284 -6.11 3.99 17.96
N PRO A 285 -6.63 3.26 18.96
CA PRO A 285 -5.97 2.09 19.53
C PRO A 285 -5.94 0.85 18.62
N GLU A 286 -6.91 0.67 17.71
CA GLU A 286 -6.81 -0.32 16.62
C GLU A 286 -7.57 0.08 15.35
N ILE A 287 -7.16 -0.50 14.22
CA ILE A 287 -7.80 -0.37 12.91
C ILE A 287 -8.34 -1.75 12.49
N GLN A 288 -9.66 -1.89 12.37
CA GLN A 288 -10.33 -3.14 11.98
C GLN A 288 -10.59 -3.18 10.46
N VAL A 289 -10.18 -4.26 9.80
CA VAL A 289 -10.50 -4.57 8.40
C VAL A 289 -11.38 -5.82 8.35
N TRP A 290 -12.63 -5.62 7.93
CA TRP A 290 -13.65 -6.66 7.90
C TRP A 290 -13.72 -7.36 6.55
N LYS A 291 -13.64 -8.69 6.58
CA LYS A 291 -13.62 -9.61 5.43
C LYS A 291 -14.68 -10.72 5.59
N ASP A 292 -14.53 -11.79 4.84
CA ASP A 292 -15.40 -12.97 4.75
C ASP A 292 -14.77 -14.25 5.35
N VAL A 293 -13.52 -14.16 5.83
CA VAL A 293 -12.75 -15.23 6.50
C VAL A 293 -12.24 -14.77 7.87
N ASP A 294 -11.91 -15.72 8.75
CA ASP A 294 -11.52 -15.52 10.16
C ASP A 294 -10.08 -14.96 10.33
N GLY A 295 -9.79 -13.86 9.63
CA GLY A 295 -8.50 -13.18 9.63
C GLY A 295 -7.67 -13.49 8.40
N VAL A 296 -6.39 -13.80 8.62
CA VAL A 296 -5.43 -14.30 7.64
C VAL A 296 -5.18 -15.77 7.94
N LEU A 297 -5.16 -16.60 6.90
CA LEU A 297 -5.14 -18.05 7.03
C LEU A 297 -3.76 -18.64 6.69
N THR A 298 -3.48 -19.86 7.16
CA THR A 298 -2.23 -20.61 6.86
C THR A 298 -2.04 -20.96 5.39
N CYS A 299 -3.12 -20.90 4.59
CA CYS A 299 -3.11 -20.94 3.12
C CYS A 299 -4.48 -20.47 2.58
N ASP A 300 -4.69 -20.48 1.27
CA ASP A 300 -6.02 -20.24 0.67
C ASP A 300 -6.98 -21.41 0.99
N PRO A 301 -8.13 -21.17 1.65
CA PRO A 301 -9.10 -22.22 1.99
C PRO A 301 -9.76 -22.85 0.77
N ASN A 302 -9.75 -22.17 -0.39
CA ASN A 302 -10.23 -22.73 -1.66
C ASN A 302 -9.25 -23.77 -2.24
N ILE A 303 -7.97 -23.70 -1.88
CA ILE A 303 -6.95 -24.69 -2.24
C ILE A 303 -6.91 -25.83 -1.21
N TYR A 304 -7.08 -25.51 0.07
CA TYR A 304 -7.08 -26.50 1.14
C TYR A 304 -8.07 -26.17 2.28
N PRO A 305 -9.16 -26.94 2.45
CA PRO A 305 -10.22 -26.59 3.41
C PRO A 305 -9.83 -26.61 4.90
N GLN A 306 -8.70 -27.20 5.29
CA GLN A 306 -8.19 -27.17 6.68
C GLN A 306 -7.20 -26.01 6.92
N ALA A 307 -7.35 -24.90 6.18
CA ALA A 307 -6.59 -23.69 6.41
C ALA A 307 -6.98 -23.05 7.77
N GLU A 308 -6.00 -22.88 8.66
CA GLU A 308 -6.23 -22.38 10.03
C GLU A 308 -6.09 -20.85 10.13
N PRO A 309 -6.81 -20.18 11.03
CA PRO A 309 -6.55 -18.79 11.40
C PRO A 309 -5.17 -18.57 12.02
N VAL A 310 -4.40 -17.63 11.44
CA VAL A 310 -3.12 -17.16 12.02
C VAL A 310 -3.42 -16.02 12.99
N PRO A 311 -3.34 -16.19 14.32
CA PRO A 311 -3.85 -15.20 15.27
C PRO A 311 -3.01 -13.91 15.35
N TYR A 312 -1.71 -14.00 15.05
CA TYR A 312 -0.76 -12.88 15.15
C TYR A 312 0.17 -12.84 13.94
N LEU A 313 0.38 -11.65 13.38
CA LEU A 313 1.34 -11.37 12.32
C LEU A 313 2.19 -10.15 12.66
N THR A 314 3.41 -10.10 12.11
CA THR A 314 4.15 -8.84 11.97
C THR A 314 3.71 -8.08 10.71
N PHE A 315 3.93 -6.75 10.67
CA PHE A 315 3.71 -5.95 9.45
C PHE A 315 4.55 -6.43 8.26
N ASP A 316 5.74 -6.98 8.50
CA ASP A 316 6.60 -7.52 7.43
C ASP A 316 6.08 -8.87 6.90
N GLU A 317 5.60 -9.77 7.76
CA GLU A 317 4.88 -10.98 7.31
C GLU A 317 3.61 -10.62 6.53
N ALA A 318 2.78 -9.71 7.05
CA ALA A 318 1.58 -9.26 6.36
C ALA A 318 1.87 -8.62 4.99
N ALA A 319 3.00 -7.91 4.86
CA ALA A 319 3.41 -7.28 3.60
C ALA A 319 3.85 -8.31 2.55
N GLU A 320 4.69 -9.29 2.91
CA GLU A 320 5.06 -10.36 1.97
C GLU A 320 3.84 -11.23 1.59
N LEU A 321 2.97 -11.57 2.55
CA LEU A 321 1.72 -12.30 2.29
C LEU A 321 0.84 -11.59 1.25
N ALA A 322 0.61 -10.29 1.44
CA ALA A 322 -0.20 -9.48 0.53
C ALA A 322 0.43 -9.34 -0.86
N TYR A 323 1.75 -9.30 -0.96
CA TYR A 323 2.46 -9.17 -2.23
C TYR A 323 2.29 -10.42 -3.12
N PHE A 324 2.39 -11.62 -2.54
CA PHE A 324 2.23 -12.88 -3.28
C PHE A 324 0.77 -13.28 -3.53
N GLY A 325 -0.21 -12.47 -3.12
CA GLY A 325 -1.62 -12.63 -3.47
C GLY A 325 -2.51 -13.22 -2.38
N ALA A 326 -2.01 -13.42 -1.15
CA ALA A 326 -2.91 -13.69 -0.03
C ALA A 326 -3.81 -12.47 0.22
N GLN A 327 -5.08 -12.70 0.54
CA GLN A 327 -6.06 -11.62 0.69
C GLN A 327 -5.91 -10.89 2.04
N VAL A 328 -4.80 -10.19 2.23
CA VAL A 328 -4.44 -9.40 3.43
C VAL A 328 -4.64 -7.90 3.13
N LEU A 329 -3.91 -6.98 3.77
CA LEU A 329 -3.86 -5.55 3.42
C LEU A 329 -2.69 -5.30 2.46
N HIS A 330 -2.86 -4.44 1.45
CA HIS A 330 -1.77 -4.08 0.54
C HIS A 330 -0.61 -3.37 1.31
N PRO A 331 0.68 -3.64 1.04
CA PRO A 331 1.79 -3.08 1.84
C PRO A 331 1.77 -1.55 1.97
N GLN A 332 1.44 -0.84 0.89
CA GLN A 332 1.30 0.63 0.88
C GLN A 332 0.25 1.15 1.87
N SER A 333 -0.83 0.36 2.11
CA SER A 333 -1.91 0.68 3.04
C SER A 333 -1.52 0.49 4.51
N MET A 334 -0.54 -0.35 4.81
CA MET A 334 -0.07 -0.56 6.19
C MET A 334 0.92 0.50 6.66
N ARG A 335 1.45 1.38 5.78
CA ARG A 335 2.43 2.42 6.14
C ARG A 335 1.98 3.30 7.33
N PRO A 336 0.77 3.93 7.34
CA PRO A 336 0.39 4.83 8.44
C PRO A 336 0.29 4.11 9.79
N ALA A 337 -0.17 2.85 9.78
CA ALA A 337 -0.27 2.01 10.96
C ALA A 337 1.11 1.60 11.48
N ARG A 338 2.01 1.14 10.59
CA ARG A 338 3.40 0.76 10.90
C ARG A 338 4.23 1.93 11.44
N GLU A 339 4.08 3.11 10.87
CA GLU A 339 4.76 4.34 11.30
C GLU A 339 4.33 4.79 12.71
N SER A 340 3.06 4.54 13.05
CA SER A 340 2.44 5.01 14.30
C SER A 340 2.35 3.93 15.39
N ASP A 341 2.85 2.73 15.11
CA ASP A 341 2.70 1.52 15.94
C ASP A 341 1.24 1.12 16.28
N ILE A 342 0.28 1.52 15.44
CA ILE A 342 -1.15 1.21 15.64
C ILE A 342 -1.42 -0.19 15.08
N PRO A 343 -1.96 -1.14 15.86
CA PRO A 343 -2.26 -2.48 15.38
C PRO A 343 -3.42 -2.50 14.39
N VAL A 344 -3.35 -3.41 13.42
CA VAL A 344 -4.40 -3.66 12.43
C VAL A 344 -5.00 -5.04 12.67
N ARG A 345 -6.31 -5.15 12.82
CA ARG A 345 -7.02 -6.40 13.05
C ARG A 345 -7.83 -6.80 11.82
N VAL A 346 -7.62 -8.00 11.28
CA VAL A 346 -8.46 -8.58 10.22
C VAL A 346 -9.54 -9.44 10.87
N LYS A 347 -10.82 -9.10 10.70
CA LYS A 347 -11.99 -9.76 11.32
C LYS A 347 -12.96 -10.32 10.26
N ASN A 348 -13.75 -11.33 10.59
CA ASN A 348 -14.79 -11.87 9.72
C ASN A 348 -16.15 -11.22 9.97
N SER A 349 -16.79 -10.72 8.91
CA SER A 349 -18.18 -10.21 8.96
C SER A 349 -19.22 -11.31 9.23
N TYR A 350 -18.94 -12.57 8.90
CA TYR A 350 -19.80 -13.72 9.19
C TYR A 350 -19.54 -14.36 10.57
N ASN A 351 -18.39 -14.07 11.20
CA ASN A 351 -18.03 -14.54 12.53
C ASN A 351 -17.46 -13.40 13.41
N PRO A 352 -18.28 -12.38 13.79
CA PRO A 352 -17.76 -11.16 14.41
C PRO A 352 -17.12 -11.34 15.80
N LYS A 353 -17.33 -12.51 16.43
CA LYS A 353 -16.78 -12.88 17.74
C LYS A 353 -15.43 -13.61 17.65
N ALA A 354 -14.96 -13.96 16.44
CA ALA A 354 -13.61 -14.47 16.26
C ALA A 354 -12.57 -13.38 16.62
N PRO A 355 -11.43 -13.73 17.23
CA PRO A 355 -10.36 -12.77 17.51
C PRO A 355 -9.74 -12.17 16.23
N GLY A 356 -9.87 -12.90 15.12
CA GLY A 356 -9.26 -12.58 13.84
C GLY A 356 -7.73 -12.69 13.89
N THR A 357 -7.07 -11.97 12.98
CA THR A 357 -5.62 -11.82 12.97
C THR A 357 -5.24 -10.43 13.44
N LEU A 358 -4.37 -10.33 14.45
CA LEU A 358 -3.78 -9.07 14.89
C LEU A 358 -2.40 -8.86 14.25
N ILE A 359 -2.29 -7.84 13.40
CA ILE A 359 -1.05 -7.40 12.75
C ILE A 359 -0.41 -6.31 13.60
N THR A 360 0.86 -6.52 13.94
CA THR A 360 1.64 -5.66 14.86
C THR A 360 3.06 -5.45 14.34
N LYS A 361 3.87 -4.63 15.01
CA LYS A 361 5.29 -4.45 14.68
C LYS A 361 6.17 -5.63 15.09
N ALA A 362 5.82 -6.34 16.15
CA ALA A 362 6.53 -7.52 16.64
C ALA A 362 5.58 -8.46 17.40
N ARG A 363 5.83 -9.77 17.28
CA ARG A 363 5.12 -10.84 17.99
C ARG A 363 6.11 -11.86 18.55
N ASP A 364 5.66 -12.77 19.40
CA ASP A 364 6.50 -13.92 19.77
C ASP A 364 6.74 -14.83 18.56
N MET A 365 8.03 -15.14 18.33
CA MET A 365 8.52 -16.03 17.29
C MET A 365 9.12 -17.33 17.87
N SER A 366 9.13 -17.49 19.19
CA SER A 366 9.78 -18.60 19.90
C SER A 366 9.35 -19.98 19.38
N LYS A 367 8.04 -20.15 19.15
CA LYS A 367 7.41 -21.37 18.60
C LYS A 367 7.15 -21.32 17.10
N ALA A 368 7.30 -20.15 16.45
CA ALA A 368 6.96 -19.98 15.04
C ALA A 368 8.02 -20.66 14.14
N VAL A 369 7.57 -21.56 13.27
CA VAL A 369 8.37 -22.16 12.19
C VAL A 369 7.90 -21.61 10.86
N LEU A 370 6.75 -22.05 10.38
CA LEU A 370 6.06 -21.49 9.22
C LEU A 370 4.81 -20.73 9.71
N THR A 371 4.44 -19.67 9.02
CA THR A 371 3.30 -18.81 9.33
C THR A 371 2.15 -19.03 8.34
N SER A 372 2.44 -19.05 7.03
CA SER A 372 1.44 -19.30 5.98
C SER A 372 2.09 -19.63 4.62
N ILE A 373 1.34 -20.27 3.72
CA ILE A 373 1.73 -20.70 2.38
C ILE A 373 0.86 -19.97 1.35
N VAL A 374 1.48 -19.23 0.44
CA VAL A 374 0.77 -18.47 -0.61
C VAL A 374 1.09 -19.03 -1.99
N LEU A 375 0.09 -19.06 -2.87
CA LEU A 375 0.23 -19.51 -4.26
C LEU A 375 -0.09 -18.37 -5.24
N LYS A 376 0.89 -17.93 -6.03
CA LYS A 376 0.69 -17.02 -7.17
C LYS A 376 0.72 -17.83 -8.47
N ARG A 377 -0.44 -18.00 -9.11
CA ARG A 377 -0.64 -18.84 -10.32
C ARG A 377 -0.40 -18.10 -11.63
N ASN A 378 -0.25 -18.88 -12.71
CA ASN A 378 -0.13 -18.42 -14.09
C ASN A 378 0.89 -17.28 -14.26
N VAL A 379 2.06 -17.52 -13.68
CA VAL A 379 3.23 -16.65 -13.75
C VAL A 379 4.04 -17.02 -14.98
N THR A 380 4.57 -16.01 -15.67
CA THR A 380 5.57 -16.21 -16.73
C THR A 380 6.96 -16.06 -16.11
N MET A 381 7.81 -17.06 -16.32
CA MET A 381 9.22 -17.06 -15.94
C MET A 381 10.08 -16.81 -17.18
N LEU A 382 11.12 -15.99 -17.04
CA LEU A 382 12.13 -15.71 -18.05
C LEU A 382 13.49 -16.15 -17.49
N ASP A 383 14.27 -16.88 -18.26
CA ASP A 383 15.67 -17.19 -17.93
C ASP A 383 16.58 -16.58 -18.99
N ILE A 384 17.50 -15.72 -18.55
CA ILE A 384 18.30 -14.81 -19.38
C ILE A 384 19.76 -15.20 -19.20
N VAL A 385 20.34 -15.94 -20.16
CA VAL A 385 21.68 -16.52 -20.06
C VAL A 385 22.66 -15.72 -20.92
N SER A 386 23.72 -15.19 -20.30
CA SER A 386 24.80 -14.52 -21.02
C SER A 386 26.14 -14.70 -20.30
N THR A 387 27.09 -15.36 -20.96
CA THR A 387 28.49 -15.47 -20.47
C THR A 387 29.16 -14.10 -20.28
N ARG A 388 28.59 -13.04 -20.87
CA ARG A 388 28.98 -11.64 -20.66
C ARG A 388 28.62 -11.08 -19.27
N MET A 389 27.91 -11.82 -18.41
CA MET A 389 27.75 -11.46 -17.00
C MET A 389 29.04 -11.60 -16.19
N LEU A 390 29.90 -12.57 -16.54
CA LEU A 390 31.10 -12.91 -15.76
C LEU A 390 32.07 -11.73 -15.66
N GLY A 391 32.19 -11.16 -14.46
CA GLY A 391 33.10 -10.04 -14.17
C GLY A 391 32.72 -8.71 -14.80
N GLN A 392 31.53 -8.57 -15.39
CA GLN A 392 31.06 -7.32 -15.99
C GLN A 392 30.04 -6.61 -15.08
N TYR A 393 30.21 -5.30 -14.93
CA TYR A 393 29.21 -4.45 -14.29
C TYR A 393 28.16 -3.98 -15.31
N GLY A 394 26.98 -3.60 -14.83
CA GLY A 394 25.93 -3.00 -15.65
C GLY A 394 25.05 -3.95 -16.46
N PHE A 395 25.37 -5.26 -16.57
CA PHE A 395 24.48 -6.22 -17.27
C PHE A 395 23.08 -6.27 -16.64
N LEU A 396 23.00 -6.44 -15.31
CA LEU A 396 21.72 -6.43 -14.57
C LEU A 396 20.97 -5.10 -14.76
N ALA A 397 21.68 -3.97 -14.73
CA ALA A 397 21.07 -2.65 -14.95
C ALA A 397 20.48 -2.54 -16.36
N LYS A 398 21.15 -3.07 -17.40
CA LYS A 398 20.61 -3.09 -18.76
C LYS A 398 19.39 -4.02 -18.90
N VAL A 399 19.40 -5.19 -18.25
CA VAL A 399 18.23 -6.09 -18.21
C VAL A 399 17.03 -5.37 -17.59
N PHE A 400 17.19 -4.71 -16.44
CA PHE A 400 16.08 -3.99 -15.80
C PHE A 400 15.66 -2.71 -16.54
N SER A 401 16.57 -2.02 -17.25
CA SER A 401 16.24 -0.89 -18.14
C SER A 401 15.19 -1.28 -19.19
N ILE A 402 15.35 -2.45 -19.82
CA ILE A 402 14.40 -2.96 -20.83
C ILE A 402 13.00 -3.17 -20.23
N PHE A 403 12.90 -3.70 -19.00
CA PHE A 403 11.62 -3.84 -18.30
C PHE A 403 11.03 -2.49 -17.88
N GLU A 404 11.85 -1.51 -17.50
CA GLU A 404 11.41 -0.14 -17.17
C GLU A 404 10.87 0.60 -18.40
N GLU A 405 11.61 0.55 -19.52
CA GLU A 405 11.25 1.17 -20.81
C GLU A 405 9.93 0.59 -21.38
N LEU A 406 9.69 -0.71 -21.17
CA LEU A 406 8.44 -1.39 -21.56
C LEU A 406 7.33 -1.29 -20.48
N GLY A 407 7.62 -0.74 -19.29
CA GLY A 407 6.66 -0.54 -18.20
C GLY A 407 6.25 -1.82 -17.43
N ILE A 408 7.01 -2.90 -17.57
CA ILE A 408 6.68 -4.24 -17.06
C ILE A 408 7.23 -4.45 -15.64
N SER A 409 6.42 -5.06 -14.77
CA SER A 409 6.84 -5.38 -13.39
C SER A 409 7.43 -6.78 -13.30
N VAL A 410 8.65 -6.86 -12.77
CA VAL A 410 9.25 -8.11 -12.26
C VAL A 410 8.81 -8.34 -10.81
N ASP A 411 8.51 -9.59 -10.45
CA ASP A 411 8.18 -10.02 -9.08
C ASP A 411 9.40 -10.61 -8.34
N VAL A 412 9.91 -11.73 -8.84
CA VAL A 412 10.95 -12.55 -8.18
C VAL A 412 12.18 -12.61 -9.07
N VAL A 413 13.36 -12.58 -8.43
CA VAL A 413 14.67 -12.61 -9.08
C VAL A 413 15.53 -13.69 -8.45
N ALA A 414 16.30 -14.41 -9.29
CA ALA A 414 17.39 -15.29 -8.90
C ALA A 414 18.53 -15.13 -9.93
N THR A 415 19.77 -15.35 -9.50
CA THR A 415 20.96 -15.14 -10.34
C THR A 415 21.97 -16.27 -10.15
N SER A 416 22.53 -16.75 -11.25
CA SER A 416 23.80 -17.48 -11.28
C SER A 416 24.93 -16.55 -11.73
N GLU A 417 26.13 -17.09 -11.91
CA GLU A 417 27.29 -16.39 -12.45
C GLU A 417 27.13 -16.01 -13.95
N VAL A 418 26.22 -16.67 -14.67
CA VAL A 418 26.00 -16.53 -16.12
C VAL A 418 24.54 -16.35 -16.54
N SER A 419 23.59 -16.39 -15.60
CA SER A 419 22.16 -16.23 -15.91
C SER A 419 21.38 -15.44 -14.85
N VAL A 420 20.28 -14.83 -15.29
CA VAL A 420 19.27 -14.20 -14.44
C VAL A 420 17.94 -14.86 -14.74
N SER A 421 17.33 -15.46 -13.72
CA SER A 421 15.96 -15.98 -13.81
C SER A 421 15.00 -15.00 -13.13
N LEU A 422 13.91 -14.66 -13.80
CA LEU A 422 12.95 -13.62 -13.43
C LEU A 422 11.53 -14.16 -13.53
N THR A 423 10.62 -13.66 -12.68
CA THR A 423 9.17 -13.85 -12.88
C THR A 423 8.47 -12.51 -13.09
N LEU A 424 7.47 -12.46 -13.97
CA LEU A 424 6.71 -11.24 -14.28
C LEU A 424 5.39 -11.20 -13.50
N ASP A 425 4.99 -10.01 -13.03
CA ASP A 425 3.68 -9.83 -12.39
C ASP A 425 2.54 -10.00 -13.40
N PRO A 426 1.67 -11.01 -13.23
CA PRO A 426 0.45 -11.14 -14.02
C PRO A 426 -0.38 -9.83 -14.00
N SER A 427 -0.48 -9.15 -12.86
CA SER A 427 -1.54 -8.18 -12.61
C SER A 427 -1.41 -6.82 -13.32
N LYS A 428 -0.32 -6.58 -14.07
CA LYS A 428 -0.20 -5.47 -15.04
C LYS A 428 -0.43 -5.91 -16.50
N LEU A 429 -0.13 -7.18 -16.83
CA LEU A 429 -0.37 -7.76 -18.14
C LEU A 429 -1.89 -8.00 -18.36
N TRP A 430 -2.63 -8.47 -17.34
CA TRP A 430 -4.07 -8.76 -17.42
C TRP A 430 -5.01 -7.53 -17.40
N SER A 431 -4.48 -6.30 -17.42
CA SER A 431 -5.26 -5.08 -17.69
C SER A 431 -5.31 -4.69 -19.17
N ARG A 432 -4.75 -5.51 -20.07
CA ARG A 432 -4.76 -5.33 -21.54
C ARG A 432 -5.36 -6.57 -22.22
N GLU A 433 -5.78 -6.42 -23.48
CA GLU A 433 -6.37 -7.53 -24.25
C GLU A 433 -5.35 -8.65 -24.51
N LEU A 434 -5.83 -9.90 -24.59
CA LEU A 434 -5.00 -11.11 -24.76
C LEU A 434 -4.01 -11.03 -25.95
N ILE A 435 -4.42 -10.36 -27.03
CA ILE A 435 -3.59 -10.17 -28.24
C ILE A 435 -2.39 -9.25 -27.93
N GLN A 436 -2.61 -8.21 -27.12
CA GLN A 436 -1.57 -7.26 -26.74
C GLN A 436 -0.55 -7.89 -25.79
N GLN A 437 -0.97 -8.81 -24.92
CA GLN A 437 -0.07 -9.55 -24.02
C GLN A 437 0.96 -10.42 -24.75
N ALA A 438 0.53 -11.13 -25.80
CA ALA A 438 1.45 -11.94 -26.61
C ALA A 438 2.50 -11.03 -27.26
N SER A 439 2.05 -9.96 -27.94
CA SER A 439 2.94 -8.98 -28.56
C SER A 439 3.87 -8.26 -27.57
N GLU A 440 3.47 -8.05 -26.32
CA GLU A 440 4.32 -7.49 -25.26
C GLU A 440 5.39 -8.48 -24.80
N LEU A 441 5.04 -9.75 -24.61
CA LEU A 441 6.00 -10.80 -24.22
C LEU A 441 7.01 -11.10 -25.34
N ASP A 442 6.54 -11.19 -26.60
CA ASP A 442 7.41 -11.40 -27.75
C ASP A 442 8.43 -10.26 -27.88
N HIS A 443 7.99 -9.00 -27.73
CA HIS A 443 8.87 -7.84 -27.82
C HIS A 443 9.87 -7.74 -26.65
N VAL A 444 9.50 -8.17 -25.43
CA VAL A 444 10.46 -8.34 -24.32
C VAL A 444 11.57 -9.32 -24.68
N VAL A 445 11.23 -10.45 -25.33
CA VAL A 445 12.22 -11.44 -25.77
C VAL A 445 13.12 -10.83 -26.86
N GLU A 446 12.55 -10.17 -27.87
CA GLU A 446 13.33 -9.50 -28.94
C GLU A 446 14.37 -8.50 -28.40
N GLU A 447 14.02 -7.68 -27.39
CA GLU A 447 14.95 -6.71 -26.80
C GLU A 447 16.03 -7.37 -25.93
N LEU A 448 15.69 -8.45 -25.21
CA LEU A 448 16.64 -9.20 -24.37
C LEU A 448 17.59 -10.09 -25.19
N GLU A 449 17.14 -10.65 -26.32
CA GLU A 449 17.98 -11.47 -27.22
C GLU A 449 19.14 -10.68 -27.85
N LYS A 450 19.04 -9.34 -27.88
CA LYS A 450 20.15 -8.46 -28.30
C LYS A 450 21.36 -8.49 -27.33
N ILE A 451 21.21 -9.06 -26.14
CA ILE A 451 22.26 -9.11 -25.10
C ILE A 451 22.50 -10.49 -24.46
N ALA A 452 21.57 -11.43 -24.62
CA ALA A 452 21.55 -12.75 -23.97
C ALA A 452 20.87 -13.81 -24.84
N VAL A 453 20.92 -15.07 -24.42
CA VAL A 453 19.96 -16.10 -24.85
C VAL A 453 18.79 -16.07 -23.86
N VAL A 454 17.55 -16.15 -24.35
CA VAL A 454 16.34 -15.97 -23.53
C VAL A 454 15.46 -17.21 -23.64
N ASN A 455 15.08 -17.79 -22.50
CA ASN A 455 14.10 -18.87 -22.41
C ASN A 455 12.83 -18.35 -21.73
N LEU A 456 11.70 -18.30 -22.44
CA LEU A 456 10.40 -17.91 -21.88
C LEU A 456 9.58 -19.16 -21.49
N LEU A 457 9.14 -19.21 -20.24
CA LEU A 457 8.44 -20.34 -19.63
C LEU A 457 7.13 -19.91 -18.97
N GLN A 458 6.02 -20.11 -19.68
CA GLN A 458 4.66 -19.85 -19.19
C GLN A 458 4.14 -20.97 -18.27
N ASN A 459 2.93 -20.80 -17.74
CA ASN A 459 2.22 -21.78 -16.91
C ASN A 459 3.05 -22.23 -15.68
N ARG A 460 3.69 -21.27 -15.00
CA ARG A 460 4.40 -21.47 -13.74
C ARG A 460 3.60 -20.94 -12.57
N SER A 461 3.92 -21.45 -11.38
CA SER A 461 3.33 -21.04 -10.12
C SER A 461 4.44 -20.75 -9.11
N ILE A 462 4.30 -19.64 -8.36
CA ILE A 462 5.16 -19.32 -7.22
C ILE A 462 4.47 -19.80 -5.95
N ILE A 463 5.12 -20.71 -5.21
CA ILE A 463 4.76 -21.07 -3.84
C ILE A 463 5.67 -20.26 -2.91
N SER A 464 5.08 -19.31 -2.18
CA SER A 464 5.79 -18.48 -1.20
C SER A 464 5.52 -18.99 0.22
N LEU A 465 6.58 -19.44 0.88
CA LEU A 465 6.59 -19.90 2.27
C LEU A 465 6.91 -18.72 3.17
N ILE A 466 5.91 -18.21 3.90
CA ILE A 466 6.09 -17.12 4.86
C ILE A 466 6.29 -17.72 6.25
N GLY A 467 7.39 -17.38 6.93
CA GLY A 467 7.74 -17.97 8.22
C GLY A 467 8.95 -17.35 8.91
N ASN A 468 9.41 -18.01 9.98
CA ASN A 468 10.52 -17.57 10.79
C ASN A 468 11.86 -17.80 10.07
N VAL A 469 12.46 -16.74 9.54
CA VAL A 469 13.75 -16.77 8.82
C VAL A 469 14.90 -17.37 9.66
N GLN A 470 14.85 -17.27 10.99
CA GLN A 470 15.82 -17.90 11.90
C GLN A 470 15.78 -19.44 11.86
N ARG A 471 14.66 -20.02 11.41
CA ARG A 471 14.46 -21.46 11.22
C ARG A 471 14.46 -21.87 9.74
N SER A 472 14.94 -21.00 8.84
CA SER A 472 14.89 -21.21 7.38
C SER A 472 15.47 -22.54 6.91
N SER A 473 16.58 -23.04 7.48
CA SER A 473 17.14 -24.35 7.15
C SER A 473 16.16 -25.51 7.40
N LEU A 474 15.41 -25.47 8.50
CA LEU A 474 14.37 -26.46 8.83
C LEU A 474 13.16 -26.34 7.90
N ILE A 475 12.79 -25.12 7.53
CA ILE A 475 11.71 -24.87 6.55
C ILE A 475 12.10 -25.44 5.19
N LEU A 476 13.32 -25.17 4.72
CA LEU A 476 13.84 -25.69 3.45
C LEU A 476 13.95 -27.22 3.45
N GLU A 477 14.56 -27.83 4.48
CA GLU A 477 14.68 -29.29 4.58
C GLU A 477 13.30 -29.97 4.53
N LYS A 478 12.36 -29.50 5.35
CA LYS A 478 11.01 -30.06 5.44
C LYS A 478 10.22 -29.85 4.13
N ALA A 479 10.33 -28.68 3.49
CA ALA A 479 9.67 -28.40 2.21
C ALA A 479 10.23 -29.24 1.06
N PHE A 480 11.57 -29.28 0.88
CA PHE A 480 12.18 -30.06 -0.19
C PHE A 480 12.02 -31.57 0.01
N ARG A 481 11.92 -32.05 1.27
CA ARG A 481 11.54 -33.44 1.56
C ARG A 481 10.15 -33.78 1.03
N VAL A 482 9.15 -32.92 1.27
CA VAL A 482 7.79 -33.08 0.74
C VAL A 482 7.77 -33.06 -0.79
N LEU A 483 8.38 -32.04 -1.40
CA LEU A 483 8.40 -31.89 -2.87
C LEU A 483 9.10 -33.07 -3.56
N ARG A 484 10.21 -33.57 -2.98
CA ARG A 484 10.89 -34.79 -3.45
C ARG A 484 9.98 -36.03 -3.36
N THR A 485 9.20 -36.19 -2.30
CA THR A 485 8.24 -37.30 -2.16
C THR A 485 7.12 -37.23 -3.19
N LEU A 486 6.73 -36.03 -3.64
CA LEU A 486 5.79 -35.83 -4.75
C LEU A 486 6.43 -35.98 -6.15
N GLY A 487 7.76 -36.08 -6.26
CA GLY A 487 8.47 -36.04 -7.54
C GLY A 487 8.56 -34.66 -8.19
N VAL A 488 8.19 -33.60 -7.46
CA VAL A 488 8.12 -32.22 -7.97
C VAL A 488 9.51 -31.61 -8.09
N THR A 489 9.77 -30.97 -9.24
CA THR A 489 11.04 -30.30 -9.51
C THR A 489 10.88 -28.77 -9.40
N VAL A 490 11.47 -28.19 -8.36
CA VAL A 490 11.56 -26.73 -8.21
C VAL A 490 12.53 -26.18 -9.25
N GLN A 491 12.07 -25.19 -10.02
CA GLN A 491 12.79 -24.64 -11.19
C GLN A 491 13.59 -23.38 -10.85
N MET A 492 13.15 -22.65 -9.82
CA MET A 492 13.78 -21.42 -9.35
C MET A 492 13.49 -21.26 -7.84
N ILE A 493 14.48 -20.77 -7.09
CA ILE A 493 14.40 -20.51 -5.66
C ILE A 493 14.82 -19.06 -5.43
N SER A 494 14.10 -18.32 -4.59
CA SER A 494 14.52 -16.98 -4.17
C SER A 494 14.22 -16.74 -2.69
N GLN A 495 15.23 -16.33 -1.94
CA GLN A 495 15.16 -15.97 -0.52
C GLN A 495 16.01 -14.73 -0.29
N GLY A 496 15.43 -13.69 0.32
CA GLY A 496 16.14 -12.45 0.65
C GLY A 496 16.83 -12.52 2.03
N ALA A 497 18.01 -11.90 2.16
CA ALA A 497 18.88 -11.98 3.34
C ALA A 497 18.26 -11.56 4.69
N SER A 498 17.13 -10.84 4.67
CA SER A 498 16.38 -10.43 5.87
C SER A 498 14.86 -10.59 5.71
N LYS A 499 14.40 -11.38 4.73
CA LYS A 499 12.97 -11.57 4.46
C LYS A 499 12.41 -12.79 5.19
N VAL A 500 11.17 -12.66 5.64
CA VAL A 500 10.33 -13.77 6.16
C VAL A 500 9.74 -14.66 5.07
N ASN A 501 10.17 -14.49 3.81
CA ASN A 501 9.65 -15.18 2.63
C ASN A 501 10.73 -16.05 1.96
N ILE A 502 10.34 -17.26 1.55
CA ILE A 502 11.07 -18.14 0.64
C ILE A 502 10.14 -18.48 -0.52
N SER A 503 10.46 -18.03 -1.74
CA SER A 503 9.67 -18.29 -2.95
C SER A 503 10.26 -19.43 -3.77
N LEU A 504 9.42 -20.41 -4.13
CA LEU A 504 9.76 -21.59 -4.92
C LEU A 504 8.90 -21.60 -6.20
N VAL A 505 9.51 -21.75 -7.38
CA VAL A 505 8.77 -21.83 -8.65
C VAL A 505 8.62 -23.28 -9.10
N VAL A 506 7.38 -23.68 -9.40
CA VAL A 506 6.98 -25.01 -9.89
C VAL A 506 6.08 -24.85 -11.13
N ASN A 507 5.69 -25.95 -11.78
CA ASN A 507 4.68 -25.90 -12.84
C ASN A 507 3.29 -25.61 -12.25
N ASP A 508 2.41 -24.90 -12.96
CA ASP A 508 1.09 -24.54 -12.41
C ASP A 508 0.22 -25.78 -12.12
N SER A 509 0.38 -26.83 -12.93
CA SER A 509 -0.37 -28.09 -12.85
C SER A 509 -0.11 -28.93 -11.58
N GLU A 510 1.04 -28.77 -10.93
CA GLU A 510 1.39 -29.51 -9.70
C GLU A 510 1.25 -28.65 -8.43
N ALA A 511 1.03 -27.34 -8.59
CA ALA A 511 1.20 -26.37 -7.51
C ALA A 511 0.17 -26.49 -6.38
N GLU A 512 -1.08 -26.86 -6.66
CA GLU A 512 -2.06 -27.15 -5.60
C GLU A 512 -1.67 -28.37 -4.77
N GLN A 513 -1.21 -29.44 -5.42
CA GLN A 513 -0.80 -30.67 -4.73
C GLN A 513 0.40 -30.37 -3.81
N CYS A 514 1.33 -29.53 -4.27
CA CYS A 514 2.41 -29.01 -3.45
C CYS A 514 1.89 -28.23 -2.24
N VAL A 515 0.99 -27.25 -2.43
CA VAL A 515 0.44 -26.44 -1.32
C VAL A 515 -0.26 -27.31 -0.28
N ARG A 516 -1.10 -28.27 -0.69
CA ARG A 516 -1.82 -29.17 0.22
C ARG A 516 -0.85 -30.07 1.01
N ALA A 517 0.13 -30.67 0.33
CA ALA A 517 1.11 -31.54 0.99
C ALA A 517 2.07 -30.77 1.90
N LEU A 518 2.46 -29.54 1.52
CA LEU A 518 3.26 -28.65 2.37
C LEU A 518 2.45 -28.20 3.59
N HIS A 519 1.17 -27.84 3.43
CA HIS A 519 0.33 -27.44 4.56
C HIS A 519 0.19 -28.57 5.58
N SER A 520 -0.23 -29.77 5.15
CA SER A 520 -0.35 -30.95 6.03
C SER A 520 0.98 -31.33 6.70
N ALA A 521 2.09 -31.22 5.96
CA ALA A 521 3.40 -31.40 6.55
C ALA A 521 3.73 -30.35 7.62
N PHE A 522 3.41 -29.06 7.42
CA PHE A 522 3.83 -27.97 8.31
C PHE A 522 2.90 -27.71 9.50
N PHE A 523 1.59 -27.93 9.36
CA PHE A 523 0.57 -27.54 10.35
C PHE A 523 -0.13 -28.74 11.01
N GLU A 524 -0.50 -29.80 10.27
CA GLU A 524 -1.15 -31.00 10.84
C GLU A 524 -0.16 -31.99 11.48
N SER A 525 1.02 -32.16 10.86
CA SER A 525 2.02 -33.13 11.34
C SER A 525 2.63 -32.67 12.66
N GLU A 526 2.31 -33.36 13.75
CA GLU A 526 2.84 -33.05 15.09
C GLU A 526 4.36 -32.85 15.08
N ILE A 527 4.83 -31.88 15.87
CA ILE A 527 6.26 -31.56 16.05
C ILE A 527 6.98 -32.62 16.93
N SER A 528 6.26 -33.68 17.36
CA SER A 528 6.63 -34.65 18.40
C SER A 528 7.75 -35.65 18.05
N GLU A 529 8.23 -35.67 16.80
CA GLU A 529 9.36 -36.52 16.37
C GLU A 529 10.72 -35.78 16.32
N LEU A 530 10.75 -34.51 15.94
CA LEU A 530 12.03 -33.82 15.65
C LEU A 530 12.79 -33.32 16.89
N GLU A 531 12.09 -32.94 17.97
CA GLU A 531 12.75 -32.50 19.21
C GLU A 531 13.55 -33.63 19.90
N LYS A 532 13.17 -34.90 19.68
CA LYS A 532 13.90 -36.08 20.18
C LYS A 532 15.27 -36.25 19.50
N GLY A 533 15.44 -35.78 18.26
CA GLY A 533 16.70 -35.88 17.53
C GLY A 533 17.80 -35.00 18.11
N TYR A 534 17.46 -33.79 18.56
CA TYR A 534 18.46 -32.81 19.04
C TYR A 534 18.98 -33.07 20.45
N ILE A 535 18.26 -33.82 21.30
CA ILE A 535 18.68 -34.10 22.67
C ILE A 535 19.75 -35.21 22.75
N ASN A 536 19.72 -36.17 21.81
CA ASN A 536 20.66 -37.30 21.80
C ASN A 536 21.92 -37.07 20.93
N GLY A 537 22.07 -35.88 20.33
CA GLY A 537 23.13 -35.56 19.36
C GLY A 537 24.52 -35.25 19.96
N ASN A 538 24.95 -35.93 21.02
CA ASN A 538 26.17 -35.56 21.75
C ASN A 538 27.19 -36.71 21.92
N GLY A 539 28.10 -36.84 20.96
CA GLY A 539 29.46 -37.34 21.19
C GLY A 539 29.68 -38.85 21.36
N SER A 540 29.76 -39.59 20.24
CA SER A 540 30.68 -40.72 20.13
C SER A 540 31.14 -40.92 18.68
N VAL A 541 32.44 -40.72 18.42
CA VAL A 541 33.06 -41.16 17.15
C VAL A 541 33.39 -42.64 17.29
N ALA A 542 32.84 -43.47 16.41
CA ALA A 542 33.25 -44.85 16.26
C ALA A 542 34.19 -44.95 15.05
N GLU A 543 35.48 -45.12 15.31
CA GLU A 543 36.41 -45.60 14.29
C GLU A 543 36.05 -47.05 13.92
N LEU A 544 36.07 -47.38 12.64
CA LEU A 544 36.11 -48.76 12.16
C LEU A 544 37.17 -48.88 11.06
N SER A 545 38.07 -49.83 11.28
CA SER A 545 39.12 -50.32 10.38
C SER A 545 38.59 -51.26 9.31
#